data_AF-A0A0N8GP27-F1
#
_entry.id   AF-A0A0N8GP27-F1
#
_cell.length_a   1.000
_cell.length_b   1.000
_cell.length_c   1.000
_cell.angle_alpha   90.00
_cell.angle_beta   90.00
_cell.angle_gamma   90.00
#
_symmetry.space_group_name_H-M   'P 1'
#
loop_
_entity.id
_entity.type
_entity.pdbx_description
1 polymer ?
#
loop_
_entity_poly.entity_id
_entity_poly.type
_entity_poly.pdbx_seq_one_letter_code
_entity_poly.pdbx_strand_id
1 'polypeptide(L)'
;MSNYSQWVQQKLRLGWVFLAAGVIVAAAGAWIGSEFAYLPYNFRIITGLGILLAGVGFSLLVRYWHARKNGAEARRVSAAERDERMLLIRARAGNRAFWVSLGLTYTGLMWASFAANGSLPELSGDTLWFFLAGAVLVPFIVYIASIVRDQNRL
;
A
#
# COMPACT_ATOMS: atom_id res chain seq x y z
N MET A 1 -7.14 -30.01 -8.89
CA MET A 1 -6.58 -28.94 -8.02
C MET A 1 -7.26 -29.01 -6.66
N SER A 2 -6.54 -28.93 -5.53
CA SER A 2 -7.18 -28.92 -4.21
C SER A 2 -7.91 -27.59 -3.97
N ASN A 3 -8.99 -27.57 -3.16
CA ASN A 3 -9.73 -26.34 -2.82
C ASN A 3 -8.81 -25.20 -2.36
N TYR A 4 -7.74 -25.53 -1.62
CA TYR A 4 -6.72 -24.59 -1.16
C TYR A 4 -5.95 -23.91 -2.31
N SER A 5 -5.56 -24.70 -3.32
CA SER A 5 -4.86 -24.14 -4.49
C SER A 5 -5.76 -23.22 -5.33
N GLN A 6 -7.06 -23.53 -5.44
CA GLN A 6 -8.03 -22.67 -6.12
C GLN A 6 -8.24 -21.35 -5.36
N TRP A 7 -8.33 -21.40 -4.04
CA TRP A 7 -8.45 -20.22 -3.20
C TRP A 7 -7.22 -19.29 -3.31
N VAL A 8 -6.00 -19.83 -3.27
CA VAL A 8 -4.77 -19.04 -3.49
C VAL A 8 -4.76 -18.40 -4.88
N GLN A 9 -5.15 -19.14 -5.92
CA GLN A 9 -5.25 -18.59 -7.28
C GLN A 9 -6.29 -17.49 -7.40
N GLN A 10 -7.42 -17.60 -6.69
CA GLN A 10 -8.44 -16.55 -6.65
C GLN A 10 -7.90 -15.26 -5.99
N LYS A 11 -7.15 -15.39 -4.88
CA LYS A 11 -6.49 -14.25 -4.23
C LYS A 11 -5.43 -13.60 -5.10
N LEU A 12 -4.64 -14.40 -5.82
CA LEU A 12 -3.67 -13.89 -6.79
C LEU A 12 -4.35 -13.18 -7.96
N ARG A 13 -5.47 -13.73 -8.48
CA ARG A 13 -6.25 -13.10 -9.56
C ARG A 13 -6.81 -11.75 -9.09
N LEU A 14 -7.38 -11.69 -7.88
CA LEU A 14 -7.81 -10.42 -7.29
C LEU A 14 -6.65 -9.44 -7.14
N GLY A 15 -5.49 -9.90 -6.67
CA GLY A 15 -4.28 -9.09 -6.59
C GLY A 15 -3.91 -8.46 -7.93
N TRP A 16 -3.92 -9.25 -9.01
CA TRP A 16 -3.67 -8.76 -10.37
C TRP A 16 -4.75 -7.81 -10.88
N VAL A 17 -6.04 -8.09 -10.60
CA VAL A 17 -7.14 -7.20 -10.98
C VAL A 17 -7.02 -5.85 -10.28
N PHE A 18 -6.79 -5.84 -8.96
CA PHE A 18 -6.57 -4.60 -8.20
C PHE A 18 -5.32 -3.86 -8.65
N LEU A 19 -4.22 -4.57 -8.94
CA LEU A 19 -3.00 -3.96 -9.44
C LEU A 19 -3.21 -3.32 -10.81
N ALA A 20 -3.80 -4.05 -11.75
CA ALA A 20 -4.08 -3.54 -13.10
C ALA A 20 -5.06 -2.37 -13.06
N ALA A 21 -6.16 -2.49 -12.32
CA ALA A 21 -7.11 -1.41 -12.13
C ALA A 21 -6.45 -0.19 -11.49
N GLY A 22 -5.64 -0.38 -10.45
CA GLY A 22 -4.91 0.70 -9.78
C GLY A 22 -3.93 1.42 -10.71
N VAL A 23 -3.16 0.67 -11.51
CA VAL A 23 -2.24 1.24 -12.50
C VAL A 23 -2.99 2.02 -13.58
N ILE A 24 -4.09 1.48 -14.11
CA ILE A 24 -4.93 2.15 -15.11
C ILE A 24 -5.53 3.44 -14.54
N VAL A 25 -6.10 3.39 -13.33
CA VAL A 25 -6.69 4.56 -12.68
C VAL A 25 -5.63 5.61 -12.36
N ALA A 26 -4.44 5.20 -11.90
CA ALA A 26 -3.33 6.11 -11.64
C ALA A 26 -2.84 6.80 -12.92
N ALA A 27 -2.64 6.02 -13.99
CA ALA A 27 -2.21 6.53 -15.29
C ALA A 27 -3.25 7.46 -15.91
N ALA A 28 -4.54 7.09 -15.86
CA ALA A 28 -5.63 7.93 -16.34
C ALA A 28 -5.73 9.23 -15.54
N GLY A 29 -5.64 9.19 -14.22
CA GLY A 29 -5.63 10.38 -13.37
C GLY A 29 -4.47 11.32 -13.68
N ALA A 30 -3.27 10.76 -13.89
CA ALA A 30 -2.09 11.54 -14.25
C ALA A 30 -2.21 12.17 -15.65
N TRP A 31 -2.68 11.39 -16.64
CA TRP A 31 -2.86 11.84 -18.02
C TRP A 31 -3.95 12.91 -18.15
N ILE A 32 -5.10 12.70 -17.52
CA ILE A 32 -6.18 13.71 -17.48
C ILE A 32 -5.71 14.96 -16.75
N GLY A 33 -4.95 14.80 -15.66
CA GLY A 33 -4.35 15.92 -14.93
C GLY A 33 -3.38 16.75 -15.75
N SER A 34 -2.64 16.14 -16.69
CA SER A 34 -1.76 16.88 -17.60
C SER A 34 -2.51 17.54 -18.76
N GLU A 35 -3.50 16.86 -19.34
CA GLU A 35 -4.22 17.35 -20.54
C GLU A 35 -5.27 18.42 -20.19
N PHE A 36 -5.92 18.29 -19.03
CA PHE A 36 -7.01 19.15 -18.59
C PHE A 36 -6.64 19.98 -17.36
N ALA A 37 -5.37 20.41 -17.27
CA ALA A 37 -4.84 21.22 -16.17
C ALA A 37 -5.59 22.57 -15.97
N TYR A 38 -6.35 23.02 -16.97
CA TYR A 38 -7.17 24.22 -16.93
C TYR A 38 -8.48 24.05 -16.12
N LEU A 39 -8.91 22.81 -15.85
CA LEU A 39 -10.10 22.57 -15.05
C LEU A 39 -9.81 22.82 -13.56
N PRO A 40 -10.75 23.39 -12.79
CA PRO A 40 -10.57 23.64 -11.36
C PRO A 40 -10.57 22.37 -10.49
N TYR A 41 -10.68 21.19 -11.11
CA TYR A 41 -10.71 19.91 -10.41
C TYR A 41 -9.31 19.32 -10.26
N ASN A 42 -8.96 18.87 -9.05
CA ASN A 42 -7.66 18.26 -8.78
C ASN A 42 -7.66 16.75 -9.10
N PHE A 43 -7.28 16.41 -10.33
CA PHE A 43 -7.19 15.03 -10.83
C PHE A 43 -6.17 14.14 -10.09
N ARG A 44 -5.34 14.72 -9.19
CA ARG A 44 -4.46 13.94 -8.32
C ARG A 44 -5.25 13.03 -7.38
N ILE A 45 -6.48 13.38 -7.01
CA ILE A 45 -7.34 12.49 -6.22
C ILE A 45 -7.55 11.14 -6.94
N ILE A 46 -7.77 11.16 -8.25
CA ILE A 46 -7.89 9.94 -9.07
C ILE A 46 -6.56 9.19 -9.09
N THR A 47 -5.46 9.92 -9.26
CA THR A 47 -4.11 9.34 -9.24
C THR A 47 -3.83 8.62 -7.90
N GLY A 48 -4.18 9.25 -6.78
CA GLY A 48 -4.03 8.69 -5.43
C GLY A 48 -4.89 7.46 -5.19
N LEU A 49 -6.13 7.46 -5.69
CA LEU A 49 -6.99 6.29 -5.64
C LEU A 49 -6.35 5.12 -6.40
N GLY A 50 -5.77 5.38 -7.57
CA GLY A 50 -5.03 4.39 -8.35
C GLY A 50 -3.84 3.81 -7.57
N ILE A 51 -3.04 4.67 -6.92
CA ILE A 51 -1.93 4.25 -6.06
C ILE A 51 -2.42 3.35 -4.91
N LEU A 52 -3.53 3.73 -4.25
CA LEU A 52 -4.12 2.94 -3.17
C LEU A 52 -4.55 1.55 -3.66
N LEU A 53 -5.29 1.48 -4.76
CA LEU A 53 -5.74 0.22 -5.37
C LEU A 53 -4.55 -0.65 -5.81
N ALA A 54 -3.53 -0.05 -6.40
CA ALA A 54 -2.31 -0.73 -6.79
C ALA A 54 -1.56 -1.29 -5.58
N GLY A 55 -1.47 -0.53 -4.48
CA GLY A 55 -0.93 -0.99 -3.22
C GLY A 55 -1.68 -2.21 -2.68
N VAL A 56 -3.01 -2.14 -2.62
CA VAL A 56 -3.85 -3.29 -2.18
C VAL A 56 -3.58 -4.51 -3.06
N GLY A 57 -3.57 -4.35 -4.39
CA GLY A 57 -3.25 -5.43 -5.33
C GLY A 57 -1.86 -6.02 -5.10
N PHE A 58 -0.85 -5.17 -4.94
CA PHE A 58 0.52 -5.57 -4.68
C PHE A 58 0.67 -6.34 -3.36
N SER A 59 0.05 -5.90 -2.26
CA SER A 59 0.10 -6.64 -0.99
C SER A 59 -0.48 -8.05 -1.10
N LEU A 60 -1.60 -8.20 -1.84
CA LEU A 60 -2.19 -9.51 -2.10
C LEU A 60 -1.24 -10.38 -2.91
N LEU A 61 -0.62 -9.84 -3.94
CA LEU A 61 0.34 -10.58 -4.75
C LEU A 61 1.52 -11.05 -3.91
N VAL A 62 2.23 -10.15 -3.22
CA VAL A 62 3.38 -10.50 -2.37
C VAL A 62 3.02 -11.58 -1.35
N ARG A 63 1.83 -11.46 -0.73
CA ARG A 63 1.37 -12.42 0.29
C ARG A 63 1.15 -13.83 -0.26
N TYR A 64 0.58 -13.97 -1.46
CA TYR A 64 0.18 -15.27 -2.01
C TYR A 64 1.11 -15.78 -3.10
N TRP A 65 2.13 -15.01 -3.51
CA TRP A 65 3.04 -15.34 -4.59
C TRP A 65 3.80 -16.64 -4.36
N HIS A 66 4.38 -16.79 -3.17
CA HIS A 66 5.16 -17.98 -2.80
C HIS A 66 4.28 -19.25 -2.78
N ALA A 67 3.03 -19.13 -2.33
CA ALA A 67 2.07 -20.24 -2.25
C ALA A 67 1.60 -20.78 -3.61
N ARG A 68 1.99 -20.16 -4.74
CA ARG A 68 1.52 -20.53 -6.09
C ARG A 68 2.10 -21.87 -6.58
N LYS A 69 3.35 -22.19 -6.22
CA LYS A 69 4.10 -23.30 -6.86
C LYS A 69 3.88 -24.67 -6.20
N ASN A 70 3.54 -24.72 -4.91
CA ASN A 70 3.46 -25.97 -4.15
C ASN A 70 2.07 -26.14 -3.49
N GLY A 71 1.35 -27.22 -3.81
CA GLY A 71 0.06 -27.53 -3.19
C GLY A 71 0.13 -27.73 -1.67
N ALA A 72 1.30 -28.16 -1.17
CA ALA A 72 1.61 -28.22 0.25
C ALA A 72 1.76 -26.81 0.86
N GLU A 73 2.35 -25.85 0.15
CA GLU A 73 2.44 -24.45 0.60
C GLU A 73 1.09 -23.74 0.56
N ALA A 74 0.23 -24.04 -0.41
CA ALA A 74 -1.13 -23.51 -0.42
C ALA A 74 -1.92 -23.96 0.82
N ARG A 75 -1.79 -25.23 1.24
CA ARG A 75 -2.34 -25.70 2.52
C ARG A 75 -1.68 -24.99 3.70
N ARG A 76 -0.36 -24.87 3.74
CA ARG A 76 0.36 -24.16 4.81
C ARG A 76 -0.07 -22.70 4.93
N VAL A 77 -0.24 -21.96 3.84
CA VAL A 77 -0.67 -20.55 3.90
C VAL A 77 -2.11 -20.42 4.38
N SER A 78 -2.99 -21.34 3.97
CA SER A 78 -4.37 -21.36 4.49
C SER A 78 -4.46 -21.76 5.97
N ALA A 79 -3.60 -22.66 6.44
CA ALA A 79 -3.47 -23.01 7.85
C ALA A 79 -2.80 -21.89 8.65
N ALA A 80 -1.79 -21.23 8.07
CA ALA A 80 -1.06 -20.12 8.67
C ALA A 80 -1.94 -18.88 8.86
N GLU A 81 -3.03 -18.71 8.09
CA GLU A 81 -4.01 -17.67 8.40
C GLU A 81 -4.73 -17.86 9.73
N ARG A 82 -4.76 -19.10 10.24
CA ARG A 82 -5.31 -19.46 11.54
C ARG A 82 -4.23 -19.71 12.60
N ASP A 83 -2.96 -19.57 12.23
CA ASP A 83 -1.82 -19.81 13.10
C ASP A 83 -1.45 -18.52 13.83
N GLU A 84 -1.39 -18.60 15.17
CA GLU A 84 -1.08 -17.48 16.05
C GLU A 84 0.27 -16.85 15.71
N ARG A 85 1.24 -17.64 15.24
CA ARG A 85 2.57 -17.15 14.86
C ARG A 85 2.52 -16.13 13.72
N MET A 86 1.72 -16.40 12.70
CA MET A 86 1.57 -15.50 11.56
C MET A 86 0.80 -14.23 11.94
N LEU A 87 -0.18 -14.36 12.85
CA LEU A 87 -0.87 -13.21 13.43
C LEU A 87 0.11 -12.30 14.17
N LEU A 88 1.02 -12.86 14.98
CA LEU A 88 2.03 -12.09 15.69
C LEU A 88 3.03 -11.38 14.76
N ILE A 89 3.49 -12.04 13.69
CA ILE A 89 4.36 -11.40 12.68
C ILE A 89 3.65 -10.21 12.04
N ARG A 90 2.38 -10.37 11.67
CA ARG A 90 1.57 -9.29 11.06
C ARG A 90 1.31 -8.16 12.03
N ALA A 91 1.01 -8.47 13.30
CA ALA A 91 0.81 -7.46 14.34
C ALA A 91 2.09 -6.65 14.55
N ARG A 92 3.27 -7.29 14.57
CA ARG A 92 4.56 -6.62 14.72
C ARG A 92 4.91 -5.76 13.50
N ALA A 93 4.72 -6.28 12.29
CA ALA A 93 4.90 -5.51 11.05
C ALA A 93 3.93 -4.32 10.98
N GLY A 94 2.68 -4.53 11.37
CA GLY A 94 1.64 -3.51 11.45
C GLY A 94 2.00 -2.41 12.46
N ASN A 95 2.46 -2.79 13.65
CA ASN A 95 2.90 -1.83 14.67
C ASN A 95 4.07 -0.97 14.17
N ARG A 96 5.08 -1.57 13.52
CA ARG A 96 6.20 -0.80 12.92
C ARG A 96 5.71 0.19 11.86
N ALA A 97 4.83 -0.26 10.95
CA ALA A 97 4.25 0.60 9.93
C ALA A 97 3.39 1.72 10.52
N PHE A 98 2.63 1.42 11.57
CA PHE A 98 1.83 2.39 12.32
C PHE A 98 2.70 3.50 12.90
N TRP A 99 3.80 3.17 13.59
CA TRP A 99 4.71 4.18 14.14
C TRP A 99 5.33 5.08 13.06
N VAL A 100 5.67 4.51 11.90
CA VAL A 100 6.17 5.28 10.76
C VAL A 100 5.09 6.21 10.19
N SER A 101 3.86 5.71 10.04
CA SER A 101 2.71 6.51 9.59
C SER A 101 2.40 7.65 10.56
N LEU A 102 2.39 7.36 11.86
CA LEU A 102 2.17 8.34 12.92
C LEU A 102 3.25 9.43 12.87
N GLY A 103 4.52 9.04 12.76
CA GLY A 103 5.64 9.98 12.63
C GLY A 103 5.50 10.89 11.41
N LEU A 104 5.25 10.33 10.23
CA LEU A 104 5.05 11.11 9.00
C LEU A 104 3.86 12.06 9.12
N THR A 105 2.71 11.56 9.58
CA THR A 105 1.50 12.37 9.72
C THR A 105 1.70 13.51 10.73
N TYR A 106 2.36 13.22 11.86
CA TYR A 106 2.71 14.23 12.85
C TYR A 106 3.62 15.31 12.26
N THR A 107 4.68 14.92 11.52
CA THR A 107 5.55 15.88 10.84
C THR A 107 4.78 16.76 9.87
N GLY A 108 3.85 16.19 9.10
CA GLY A 108 3.00 16.96 8.18
C GLY A 108 2.09 17.95 8.89
N LEU A 109 1.45 17.52 9.98
CA LEU A 109 0.60 18.38 10.81
C LEU A 109 1.40 19.52 11.44
N MET A 110 2.57 19.23 11.99
CA MET A 110 3.46 20.25 12.56
C MET A 110 3.94 21.24 11.50
N TRP A 111 4.31 20.74 10.31
CA TRP A 111 4.70 21.61 9.21
C TRP A 111 3.56 22.54 8.81
N ALA A 112 2.35 22.00 8.61
CA ALA A 112 1.17 22.79 8.27
C ALA A 112 0.85 23.84 9.35
N SER A 113 1.00 23.48 10.63
CA SER A 113 0.82 24.40 11.75
C SER A 113 1.83 25.54 11.74
N PHE A 114 3.12 25.26 11.52
CA PHE A 114 4.14 26.30 11.41
C PHE A 114 3.96 27.18 10.17
N ALA A 115 3.54 26.59 9.04
CA ALA A 115 3.26 27.34 7.83
C ALA A 115 2.08 28.30 8.00
N ALA A 116 1.01 27.87 8.66
CA ALA A 116 -0.13 28.73 8.99
C ALA A 116 0.23 29.91 9.91
N ASN A 117 1.32 29.79 10.68
CA ASN A 117 1.86 30.86 11.52
C ASN A 117 2.98 31.65 10.83
N GLY A 118 3.20 31.48 9.52
CA GLY A 118 4.22 32.20 8.74
C GLY A 118 5.66 31.79 9.03
N SER A 119 5.89 30.74 9.82
CA SER A 119 7.24 30.28 10.20
C SER A 119 7.88 29.33 9.19
N LEU A 120 7.08 28.69 8.33
CA LEU A 120 7.54 27.80 7.27
C LEU A 120 6.79 28.07 5.95
N PRO A 121 7.34 27.67 4.79
CA PRO A 121 6.62 27.71 3.53
C PRO A 121 5.38 26.81 3.56
N GLU A 122 4.28 27.28 2.96
CA GLU A 122 3.06 26.48 2.81
C GLU A 122 3.31 25.25 1.92
N LEU A 123 2.82 24.10 2.38
CA LEU A 123 2.74 22.91 1.55
C LEU A 123 1.56 23.07 0.60
N SER A 124 1.85 23.43 -0.65
CA SER A 124 0.85 23.55 -1.71
C SER A 124 1.27 22.77 -2.95
N GLY A 125 0.30 22.49 -3.84
CA GLY A 125 0.54 21.85 -5.13
C GLY A 125 1.30 20.51 -5.01
N ASP A 126 2.46 20.45 -5.65
CA ASP A 126 3.30 19.26 -5.82
C ASP A 126 3.90 18.79 -4.51
N THR A 127 4.39 19.72 -3.69
CA THR A 127 5.05 19.39 -2.44
C THR A 127 4.08 18.71 -1.48
N LEU A 128 2.87 19.26 -1.35
CA LEU A 128 1.81 18.62 -0.55
C LEU A 128 1.43 17.24 -1.09
N TRP A 129 1.31 17.13 -2.41
CA TRP A 129 0.95 15.88 -3.05
C TRP A 129 1.97 14.76 -2.82
N PHE A 130 3.25 15.03 -3.06
CA PHE A 130 4.32 14.05 -2.84
C PHE A 130 4.47 13.69 -1.38
N PHE A 131 4.27 14.65 -0.48
CA PHE A 131 4.25 14.39 0.96
C PHE A 131 3.14 13.39 1.33
N LEU A 132 1.90 13.62 0.87
CA LEU A 132 0.76 12.72 1.14
C LEU A 132 0.96 11.34 0.50
N ALA A 133 1.48 11.29 -0.73
CA ALA A 133 1.82 10.02 -1.39
C ALA A 133 2.88 9.26 -0.58
N GLY A 134 3.91 9.94 -0.09
CA GLY A 134 4.94 9.37 0.78
C GLY A 134 4.38 8.87 2.12
N ALA A 135 3.47 9.63 2.73
CA ALA A 135 2.79 9.26 3.97
C ALA A 135 2.00 7.94 3.85
N VAL A 136 1.58 7.56 2.63
CA VAL A 136 0.91 6.28 2.36
C VAL A 136 1.93 5.20 1.97
N LEU A 137 2.82 5.50 1.02
CA LEU A 137 3.73 4.51 0.44
C LEU A 137 4.82 4.06 1.42
N VAL A 138 5.38 4.95 2.23
CA VAL A 138 6.48 4.62 3.14
C VAL A 138 6.05 3.62 4.23
N PRO A 139 4.94 3.83 4.97
CA PRO A 139 4.44 2.83 5.92
C PRO A 139 4.13 1.49 5.26
N PHE A 140 3.59 1.53 4.04
CA PHE A 140 3.26 0.32 3.28
C PHE A 140 4.51 -0.49 2.91
N ILE A 141 5.58 0.16 2.47
CA ILE A 141 6.89 -0.47 2.23
C ILE A 141 7.45 -1.05 3.53
N VAL A 142 7.38 -0.31 4.64
CA VAL A 142 7.86 -0.78 5.95
C VAL A 142 7.09 -2.02 6.42
N TYR A 143 5.78 -2.06 6.18
CA TYR A 143 4.95 -3.23 6.49
C TYR A 143 5.43 -4.46 5.72
N ILE A 144 5.56 -4.34 4.38
CA ILE A 144 5.97 -5.46 3.52
C ILE A 144 7.40 -5.91 3.87
N ALA A 145 8.34 -4.97 3.98
CA ALA A 145 9.72 -5.27 4.33
C ALA A 145 9.82 -5.95 5.70
N SER A 146 9.01 -5.53 6.66
CA SER A 146 8.93 -6.16 7.99
C SER A 146 8.42 -7.58 7.93
N ILE A 147 7.39 -7.86 7.12
CA ILE A 147 6.88 -9.22 6.93
C ILE A 147 7.95 -10.10 6.32
N VAL A 148 8.58 -9.67 5.22
CA VAL A 148 9.61 -10.47 4.52
C VAL A 148 10.80 -10.74 5.44
N ARG A 149 11.25 -9.72 6.19
CA ARG A 149 12.35 -9.86 7.15
C ARG A 149 12.01 -10.82 8.28
N ASP A 150 10.84 -10.69 8.89
CA ASP A 150 10.44 -11.52 10.02
C ASP A 150 10.10 -12.95 9.59
N GLN A 151 9.66 -13.17 8.34
CA GLN A 151 9.50 -14.51 7.75
C GLN A 151 10.84 -15.22 7.50
N ASN A 152 11.89 -14.47 7.11
CA ASN A 152 13.21 -15.06 6.80
C ASN A 152 14.09 -15.31 8.04
N ARG A 153 13.78 -14.70 9.19
CA ARG A 153 14.58 -14.81 10.43
C ARG A 153 14.06 -15.85 11.42
N LEU A 154 12.94 -16.50 11.11
CA LEU A 154 12.16 -17.37 12.00
C LEU A 154 11.93 -18.73 11.35
#